data_AF-A0A968HX18-F1
#
_entry.id   AF-A0A968HX18-F1
#
_cell.length_a   1.000
_cell.length_b   1.000
_cell.length_c   1.000
_cell.angle_alpha   90.00
_cell.angle_beta   90.00
_cell.angle_gamma   90.00
#
_symmetry.space_group_name_H-M   'P 1'
#
loop_
_entity.id
_entity.type
_entity.pdbx_description
1 polymer ?
#
loop_
_entity_poly.entity_id
_entity_poly.type
_entity_poly.pdbx_seq_one_letter_code
_entity_poly.pdbx_strand_id
1 'polypeptide(L)'
;MGSSIFYRDRSTASSGLSDYALITDFNSTQDVIQLGGSKSSYMLGSSPTGAPNGVGLFLREAVPELIAVIQGASNLNLNASYFVTA
;
A
#
# COMPACT_ATOMS: atom_id res chain seq x y z
N MET A 1 -7.25 15.88 14.08
CA MET A 1 -7.48 15.73 12.63
C MET A 1 -7.17 14.28 12.29
N GLY A 2 -8.16 13.49 11.89
CA GLY A 2 -8.01 12.05 11.70
C GLY A 2 -7.29 11.73 10.38
N SER A 3 -6.29 10.86 10.43
CA SER A 3 -5.70 10.30 9.22
C SER A 3 -6.57 9.13 8.75
N SER A 4 -7.27 9.32 7.63
CA SER A 4 -8.08 8.25 7.03
C SER A 4 -7.20 7.38 6.14
N ILE A 5 -7.29 6.06 6.32
CA ILE A 5 -6.65 5.08 5.44
C ILE A 5 -7.72 4.61 4.46
N PHE A 6 -7.54 4.89 3.17
CA PHE A 6 -8.41 4.37 2.12
C PHE A 6 -8.15 2.87 1.90
N TYR A 7 -9.17 2.15 1.41
CA TYR A 7 -9.12 0.70 1.18
C TYR A 7 -8.86 -0.14 2.44
N ARG A 8 -9.30 0.36 3.59
CA ARG A 8 -9.34 -0.38 4.86
C ARG A 8 -10.80 -0.61 5.23
N ASP A 9 -11.26 -1.85 5.14
CA ASP A 9 -12.65 -2.25 5.39
C ASP A 9 -13.05 -2.31 6.89
N ARG A 10 -12.10 -2.06 7.80
CA ARG A 10 -12.20 -2.15 9.27
C ARG A 10 -12.37 -3.58 9.82
N SER A 11 -12.22 -4.60 8.98
CA SER A 11 -12.13 -5.99 9.36
C SER A 11 -10.67 -6.41 9.40
N THR A 12 -10.14 -6.67 10.59
CA THR A 12 -8.73 -7.07 10.75
C THR A 12 -8.45 -8.54 10.39
N ALA A 13 -9.45 -9.22 9.81
CA ALA A 13 -9.42 -10.63 9.44
C ALA A 13 -9.48 -10.87 7.93
N SER A 14 -9.70 -9.82 7.13
CA SER A 14 -9.63 -9.83 5.67
C SER A 14 -8.21 -9.47 5.20
N SER A 15 -7.89 -9.84 3.96
CA SER A 15 -6.60 -9.56 3.32
C SER A 15 -6.67 -8.46 2.26
N GLY A 16 -7.80 -7.75 2.13
CA GLY A 16 -7.99 -6.65 1.18
C GLY A 16 -7.98 -7.02 -0.30
N LEU A 17 -8.14 -8.30 -0.67
CA LEU A 17 -8.08 -8.72 -2.08
C LEU A 17 -9.29 -8.31 -2.92
N SER A 18 -10.38 -7.90 -2.28
CA SER A 18 -11.60 -7.40 -2.94
C SER A 18 -11.54 -5.91 -3.28
N ASP A 19 -10.71 -5.15 -2.59
CA ASP A 19 -10.67 -3.69 -2.68
C ASP A 19 -9.28 -3.14 -2.34
N TYR A 20 -8.53 -2.81 -3.37
CA TYR A 20 -7.22 -2.17 -3.27
C TYR A 20 -7.05 -1.18 -4.41
N ALA A 21 -6.14 -0.21 -4.25
CA ALA A 21 -5.73 0.64 -5.35
C ALA A 21 -4.81 -0.12 -6.31
N LEU A 22 -5.11 -0.12 -7.60
CA LEU A 22 -4.15 -0.53 -8.63
C LEU A 22 -3.47 0.72 -9.18
N ILE A 23 -2.19 0.90 -8.83
CA ILE A 23 -1.38 2.03 -9.30
C ILE A 23 -0.54 1.55 -10.48
N THR A 24 -0.96 1.93 -11.68
CA THR A 24 -0.25 1.59 -12.93
C THR A 24 0.82 2.63 -13.24
N ASP A 25 2.02 2.18 -13.62
CA ASP A 25 3.12 3.04 -14.09
C ASP A 25 3.69 4.03 -13.05
N PHE A 26 3.77 3.62 -11.78
CA PHE A 26 4.36 4.45 -10.72
C PHE A 26 5.83 4.77 -11.03
N ASN A 27 6.13 6.06 -11.09
CA ASN A 27 7.47 6.59 -11.26
C ASN A 27 8.02 7.16 -9.94
N SER A 28 8.92 6.41 -9.30
CA SER A 28 9.54 6.81 -8.01
C SER A 28 10.31 8.15 -8.02
N THR A 29 10.55 8.75 -9.18
CA THR A 29 11.22 10.06 -9.31
C THR A 29 10.25 11.23 -9.49
N GLN A 30 8.98 10.96 -9.79
CA GLN A 30 7.97 11.97 -10.14
C GLN A 30 6.73 11.88 -9.24
N ASP A 31 6.33 10.66 -8.90
CA ASP A 31 5.09 10.38 -8.19
C ASP A 31 5.30 10.26 -6.68
N VAL A 32 4.22 10.54 -5.95
CA VAL A 32 4.16 10.43 -4.49
C VAL A 32 2.93 9.63 -4.09
N ILE A 33 3.11 8.70 -3.16
CA ILE A 33 2.04 7.98 -2.47
C ILE A 33 1.96 8.53 -1.04
N GLN A 34 0.83 9.17 -0.72
CA GLN A 34 0.55 9.66 0.63
C GLN A 34 -0.13 8.57 1.47
N LEU A 35 0.49 8.20 2.58
CA LEU A 35 -0.01 7.22 3.53
C LEU A 35 -0.88 7.86 4.59
N GLY A 36 -1.89 7.11 5.05
CA GLY A 36 -2.70 7.47 6.19
C GLY A 36 -1.99 7.08 7.49
N GLY A 37 -1.33 8.03 8.14
CA GLY A 37 -0.66 7.86 9.42
C GLY A 37 0.81 7.48 9.25
N SER A 38 1.39 6.82 10.27
CA SER A 38 2.83 6.52 10.29
C SER A 38 3.22 5.45 9.25
N LYS A 39 4.34 5.67 8.56
CA LYS A 39 5.01 4.68 7.70
C LYS A 39 5.24 3.33 8.39
N SER A 40 5.46 3.33 9.71
CA SER A 40 5.66 2.11 10.51
C SER A 40 4.43 1.19 10.52
N SER A 41 3.25 1.73 10.25
CA SER A 41 2.00 0.97 10.15
C SER A 41 1.90 0.15 8.87
N TYR A 42 2.83 0.35 7.92
CA TYR A 42 2.78 -0.28 6.60
C TYR A 42 3.93 -1.25 6.38
N MET A 43 3.75 -2.12 5.39
CA MET A 43 4.79 -2.98 4.85
C MET A 43 4.66 -3.15 3.35
N LEU A 44 5.78 -3.42 2.71
CA LEU A 44 5.86 -3.79 1.30
C LEU A 44 6.10 -5.29 1.19
N GLY A 45 5.51 -5.92 0.19
CA GLY A 45 5.69 -7.33 -0.12
C GLY A 45 5.37 -7.64 -1.58
N SER A 46 5.41 -8.92 -1.93
CA SER A 46 4.91 -9.36 -3.23
C SER A 46 3.40 -9.17 -3.33
N SER A 47 2.91 -8.80 -4.51
CA SER A 47 1.47 -8.82 -4.78
C SER A 47 0.90 -10.24 -4.55
N PRO A 48 -0.23 -10.40 -3.84
CA PRO A 48 -0.78 -11.72 -3.54
C PRO A 48 -1.29 -12.47 -4.78
N THR A 49 -1.38 -13.80 -4.68
CA THR A 49 -2.03 -14.62 -5.71
C THR A 49 -3.46 -14.15 -5.97
N GLY A 50 -3.80 -13.91 -7.23
CA GLY A 50 -5.12 -13.40 -7.64
C GLY A 50 -5.17 -11.89 -7.86
N ALA A 51 -4.15 -11.13 -7.41
CA ALA A 51 -3.98 -9.72 -7.74
C ALA A 51 -3.01 -9.55 -8.93
N PRO A 52 -3.02 -8.39 -9.62
CA PRO A 52 -2.04 -8.06 -10.64
C PRO A 52 -0.60 -8.15 -10.14
N ASN A 53 0.35 -8.45 -11.02
CA ASN A 53 1.77 -8.45 -10.67
C ASN A 53 2.21 -7.04 -10.22
N GLY A 54 3.07 -6.97 -9.21
CA GLY A 54 3.58 -5.71 -8.68
C GLY A 54 4.08 -5.84 -7.24
N VAL A 55 4.35 -4.70 -6.62
CA VAL A 55 4.66 -4.60 -5.19
C VAL A 55 3.36 -4.35 -4.44
N GLY A 56 3.02 -5.23 -3.50
CA GLY A 56 1.91 -5.02 -2.58
C GLY A 56 2.31 -4.04 -1.47
N LEU A 57 1.46 -3.04 -1.23
CA LEU A 57 1.51 -2.17 -0.07
C LEU A 57 0.40 -2.61 0.89
N PHE A 58 0.79 -3.00 2.09
CA PHE A 58 -0.11 -3.55 3.10
C PHE A 58 -0.13 -2.67 4.34
N LEU A 59 -1.30 -2.57 4.97
CA LEU A 59 -1.44 -2.11 6.34
C LEU A 59 -1.15 -3.27 7.30
N ARG A 60 -0.40 -3.00 8.36
CA ARG A 60 -0.10 -3.98 9.41
C ARG A 60 -1.30 -4.13 10.33
N GLU A 61 -1.97 -5.26 10.21
CA GLU A 61 -3.03 -5.72 11.10
C GLU A 61 -2.82 -7.21 11.45
N ALA A 62 -3.79 -7.83 12.13
CA ALA A 62 -3.71 -9.25 12.47
C ALA A 62 -3.59 -10.14 11.22
N VAL A 63 -4.38 -9.83 10.19
CA VAL A 63 -4.16 -10.24 8.81
C VAL A 63 -3.70 -9.02 8.03
N PRO A 64 -2.54 -9.06 7.33
CA PRO A 64 -2.12 -7.97 6.47
C PRO A 64 -3.20 -7.55 5.46
N GLU A 65 -3.62 -6.30 5.54
CA GLU A 65 -4.63 -5.74 4.65
C GLU A 65 -3.97 -5.13 3.42
N LEU A 66 -4.28 -5.63 2.22
CA LEU A 66 -3.75 -5.08 0.97
C LEU A 66 -4.41 -3.74 0.67
N ILE A 67 -3.63 -2.67 0.66
CA ILE A 67 -4.12 -1.31 0.37
C ILE A 67 -3.88 -0.93 -1.10
N ALA A 68 -2.76 -1.37 -1.67
CA ALA A 68 -2.44 -1.10 -3.07
C ALA A 68 -1.54 -2.17 -3.69
N VAL A 69 -1.67 -2.34 -5.01
CA VAL A 69 -0.68 -2.99 -5.87
C VAL A 69 -0.02 -1.92 -6.72
N ILE A 70 1.29 -1.78 -6.58
CA ILE A 70 2.10 -0.76 -7.25
C ILE A 70 2.86 -1.42 -8.40
N GLN A 71 2.64 -0.92 -9.61
CA GLN A 71 3.31 -1.32 -10.84
C GLN A 71 4.21 -0.20 -11.35
N GLY A 72 5.18 -0.49 -12.22
CA GLY A 72 6.10 0.51 -12.79
C GLY A 72 7.39 0.71 -11.99
N ALA A 73 7.45 0.24 -10.74
CA ALA A 73 8.65 0.25 -9.93
C ALA A 73 8.86 -1.08 -9.18
N SER A 74 10.13 -1.39 -8.93
CA SER A 74 10.58 -2.50 -8.09
C SER A 74 11.48 -1.97 -6.97
N ASN A 75 11.74 -2.78 -5.94
CA ASN A 75 12.60 -2.42 -4.80
C ASN A 75 12.16 -1.14 -4.07
N LEU A 76 10.85 -0.94 -3.95
CA LEU A 76 10.29 0.18 -3.21
C LEU A 76 10.73 0.17 -1.75
N ASN A 77 10.90 1.35 -1.17
CA ASN A 77 11.31 1.56 0.21
C ASN A 77 10.38 2.58 0.87
N LEU A 78 9.66 2.19 1.93
CA LEU A 78 8.75 3.06 2.66
C LEU A 78 9.44 4.33 3.20
N ASN A 79 10.74 4.28 3.47
CA ASN A 79 11.50 5.42 3.97
C ASN A 79 11.95 6.39 2.87
N ALA A 80 11.76 6.05 1.59
CA ALA A 80 12.06 6.95 0.49
C ALA A 80 11.09 8.16 0.44
N SER A 81 11.50 9.20 -0.31
CA SER A 81 10.79 10.48 -0.43
C SER A 81 9.43 10.39 -1.13
N TYR A 82 9.25 9.38 -1.99
CA TYR A 82 7.99 9.16 -2.71
C TYR A 82 6.89 8.51 -1.85
N PHE A 83 7.20 8.11 -0.61
CA PHE A 83 6.18 7.82 0.40
C PHE A 83 6.15 8.97 1.41
N VAL A 84 5.00 9.63 1.55
CA VAL A 84 4.80 10.73 2.51
C VAL A 84 3.66 10.37 3.47
N THR A 85 3.52 11.10 4.57
CA THR A 85 2.44 10.90 5.56
C THR A 85 1.61 12.17 5.68
N ALA A 86 0.30 12.01 5.91
CA ALA A 86 -0.60 13.12 6.24
C ALA A 86 -0.34 13.69 7.64
#